data_AF-A0A2G3K612-F1
#
_entry.id   AF-A0A2G3K612-F1
#
_cell.length_a   1.000
_cell.length_b   1.000
_cell.length_c   1.000
_cell.angle_alpha   90.00
_cell.angle_beta   90.00
_cell.angle_gamma   90.00
#
_symmetry.space_group_name_H-M   'P 1'
#
loop_
_entity.id
_entity.type
_entity.pdbx_description
1 polymer ?
#
loop_
_entity_poly.entity_id
_entity_poly.type
_entity_poly.pdbx_seq_one_letter_code
_entity_poly.pdbx_strand_id
1 'polypeptide(L)'
;MKIDNVFLRLEAHSLVDWGVLLLGIQNELPGFSDERLSGKFVEEFATEELAEIGSGDELFELMASLALDVDTASPETRKSIEEVCHIKRVDTQLSMRKWQFVIIEDLMNRIDPDPLYGLIQLSEAWAAWGWPSDAPTSMRNGGGGISADQYGSSDAFLRIKEEVEKWLRTELTELKKDSDVTRIADSSRA
;
A
#
# COMPACT_ATOMS: atom_id res chain seq x y z
N MET A 1 2.44 -14.74 1.15
CA MET A 1 1.54 -14.05 0.19
C MET A 1 2.45 -13.43 -0.84
N LYS A 2 2.13 -13.49 -2.15
CA LYS A 2 2.95 -12.85 -3.18
C LYS A 2 2.62 -11.36 -3.31
N ILE A 3 3.60 -10.54 -3.67
CA ILE A 3 3.40 -9.09 -3.84
C ILE A 3 2.32 -8.75 -4.88
N ASP A 4 2.30 -9.47 -5.99
CA ASP A 4 1.28 -9.32 -7.06
C ASP A 4 -0.15 -9.52 -6.53
N ASN A 5 -0.36 -10.46 -5.60
CA ASN A 5 -1.69 -10.69 -5.03
C ASN A 5 -2.15 -9.55 -4.12
N VAL A 6 -1.20 -8.86 -3.46
CA VAL A 6 -1.50 -7.67 -2.66
C VAL A 6 -1.83 -6.50 -3.58
N PHE A 7 -1.10 -6.36 -4.69
CA PHE A 7 -1.37 -5.35 -5.70
C PHE A 7 -2.79 -5.48 -6.28
N LEU A 8 -3.22 -6.70 -6.64
CA LEU A 8 -4.60 -6.93 -7.11
C LEU A 8 -5.67 -6.54 -6.08
N ARG A 9 -5.37 -6.63 -4.77
CA ARG A 9 -6.26 -6.14 -3.72
C ARG A 9 -6.26 -4.62 -3.62
N LEU A 10 -5.11 -3.97 -3.81
CA LEU A 10 -5.02 -2.50 -3.92
C LEU A 10 -5.89 -1.99 -5.07
N GLU A 11 -5.83 -2.67 -6.22
CA GLU A 11 -6.65 -2.38 -7.39
C GLU A 11 -8.14 -2.56 -7.11
N ALA A 12 -8.53 -3.66 -6.45
CA ALA A 12 -9.92 -3.92 -6.05
C ALA A 12 -10.48 -2.83 -5.11
N HIS A 13 -9.62 -2.17 -4.33
CA HIS A 13 -9.99 -1.03 -3.49
C HIS A 13 -9.89 0.33 -4.20
N SER A 14 -9.43 0.35 -5.45
CA SER A 14 -9.14 1.57 -6.23
C SER A 14 -8.10 2.47 -5.54
N LEU A 15 -7.06 1.86 -4.97
CA LEU A 15 -5.99 2.55 -4.26
C LEU A 15 -4.69 2.67 -5.08
N VAL A 16 -4.63 2.10 -6.29
CA VAL A 16 -3.40 2.11 -7.10
C VAL A 16 -3.09 3.52 -7.60
N ASP A 17 -1.81 3.89 -7.50
CA ASP A 17 -1.19 5.05 -8.12
C ASP A 17 0.28 4.74 -8.48
N TRP A 18 0.98 5.69 -9.08
CA TRP A 18 2.39 5.53 -9.44
C TRP A 18 3.31 5.29 -8.24
N GLY A 19 2.98 5.80 -7.05
CA GLY A 19 3.77 5.59 -5.85
C GLY A 19 3.59 4.17 -5.31
N VAL A 20 2.39 3.60 -5.44
CA VAL A 20 2.12 2.18 -5.17
C VAL A 20 2.97 1.29 -6.08
N LEU A 21 3.03 1.60 -7.39
CA LEU A 21 3.87 0.88 -8.35
C LEU A 21 5.35 1.02 -8.01
N LEU A 22 5.82 2.24 -7.72
CA LEU A 22 7.20 2.53 -7.35
C LEU A 22 7.63 1.68 -6.14
N LEU A 23 6.84 1.72 -5.07
CA LEU A 23 7.09 0.94 -3.86
C LEU A 23 7.01 -0.58 -4.13
N GLY A 24 6.14 -1.01 -5.04
CA GLY A 24 6.00 -2.43 -5.41
C GLY A 24 7.21 -2.99 -6.15
N ILE A 25 7.88 -2.17 -6.95
CA ILE A 25 9.12 -2.59 -7.64
C ILE A 25 10.36 -2.36 -6.79
N GLN A 26 10.27 -1.55 -5.74
CA GLN A 26 11.31 -1.35 -4.75
C GLN A 26 11.21 -2.47 -3.70
N ASN A 27 12.33 -3.12 -3.36
CA ASN A 27 12.35 -4.19 -2.37
C ASN A 27 12.28 -3.64 -0.92
N GLU A 28 11.46 -2.61 -0.70
CA GLU A 28 11.41 -1.83 0.55
C GLU A 28 10.14 -2.13 1.36
N LEU A 29 9.19 -2.88 0.79
CA LEU A 29 7.95 -3.25 1.46
C LEU A 29 8.20 -4.33 2.55
N PRO A 30 7.80 -4.08 3.81
CA PRO A 30 7.90 -5.08 4.87
C PRO A 30 7.22 -6.39 4.50
N GLY A 31 7.95 -7.50 4.63
CA GLY A 31 7.47 -8.85 4.30
C GLY A 31 7.67 -9.29 2.83
N PHE A 32 8.26 -8.43 1.98
CA PHE A 32 8.48 -8.70 0.55
C PHE A 32 9.92 -8.38 0.10
N SER A 33 10.92 -8.47 0.99
CA SER A 33 12.31 -8.02 0.73
C SER A 33 13.00 -8.64 -0.51
N ASP A 34 12.52 -9.80 -0.98
CA ASP A 34 13.06 -10.49 -2.16
C ASP A 34 12.06 -10.56 -3.33
N GLU A 35 10.89 -9.96 -3.20
CA GLU A 35 9.86 -9.92 -4.25
C GLU A 35 9.76 -8.54 -4.88
N ARG A 36 9.44 -8.50 -6.18
CA ARG A 36 9.12 -7.29 -6.92
C ARG A 36 7.80 -7.49 -7.61
N LEU A 37 7.04 -6.40 -7.69
CA LEU A 37 5.85 -6.36 -8.51
C LEU A 37 6.21 -6.74 -9.96
N SER A 38 5.35 -7.53 -10.59
CA SER A 38 5.48 -7.87 -12.00
C SER A 38 5.47 -6.61 -12.88
N GLY A 39 6.35 -6.55 -13.89
CA GLY A 39 6.37 -5.48 -14.89
C GLY A 39 5.04 -5.30 -15.62
N LYS A 40 4.25 -6.36 -15.74
CA LYS A 40 2.91 -6.32 -16.36
C LYS A 40 1.98 -5.29 -15.72
N PHE A 41 2.03 -5.12 -14.40
CA PHE A 41 1.20 -4.13 -13.73
C PHE A 41 1.64 -2.70 -14.05
N VAL A 42 2.94 -2.48 -14.24
CA VAL A 42 3.47 -1.19 -14.69
C VAL A 42 3.07 -0.93 -16.14
N GLU A 43 3.20 -1.94 -17.00
CA GLU A 43 2.84 -1.87 -18.43
C GLU A 43 1.35 -1.55 -18.61
N GLU A 44 0.48 -2.26 -17.91
CA GLU A 44 -0.97 -2.07 -17.95
C GLU A 44 -1.34 -0.66 -17.46
N PHE A 45 -0.80 -0.23 -16.32
CA PHE A 45 -1.07 1.10 -15.78
C PHE A 45 -0.56 2.24 -16.66
N ALA A 46 0.65 2.08 -17.24
CA ALA A 46 1.21 3.04 -18.19
C ALA A 46 0.36 3.12 -19.48
N THR A 47 -0.14 1.97 -19.96
CA THR A 47 -0.99 1.90 -21.16
C THR A 47 -2.32 2.60 -20.94
N GLU A 48 -2.93 2.41 -19.77
CA GLU A 48 -4.17 3.10 -19.39
C GLU A 48 -3.97 4.62 -19.35
N GLU A 49 -2.90 5.09 -18.70
CA GLU A 49 -2.62 6.54 -18.67
C GLU A 49 -2.25 7.11 -20.05
N LEU A 50 -1.51 6.37 -20.87
CA LEU A 50 -1.18 6.77 -22.24
C LEU A 50 -2.44 6.99 -23.10
N ALA A 51 -3.52 6.26 -22.82
CA ALA A 51 -4.79 6.43 -23.52
C ALA A 51 -5.54 7.72 -23.12
N GLU A 52 -5.21 8.30 -21.96
CA GLU A 52 -5.84 9.53 -21.46
C GLU A 52 -5.03 10.79 -21.80
N ILE A 53 -3.70 10.69 -21.88
CA ILE A 53 -2.83 11.83 -22.16
C ILE A 53 -2.64 12.08 -23.67
N GLY A 54 -2.48 13.36 -24.04
CA GLY A 54 -2.19 13.75 -25.42
C GLY A 54 -0.71 13.60 -25.77
N SER A 55 -0.39 13.53 -27.07
CA SER A 55 0.99 13.44 -27.57
C SER A 55 1.87 14.67 -27.29
N GLY A 56 1.29 15.75 -26.73
CA GLY A 56 2.01 16.94 -26.30
C GLY A 56 2.27 16.99 -24.79
N ASP A 57 1.83 15.98 -24.04
CA ASP A 57 2.04 15.86 -22.60
C ASP A 57 3.51 15.53 -22.30
N GLU A 58 4.06 16.12 -21.24
CA GLU A 58 5.45 15.89 -20.83
C GLU A 58 5.70 14.44 -20.37
N LEU A 59 4.66 13.72 -19.96
CA LEU A 59 4.72 12.31 -19.57
C LEU A 59 4.61 11.34 -20.75
N PHE A 60 4.27 11.80 -21.96
CA PHE A 60 3.96 10.92 -23.09
C PHE A 60 5.07 9.91 -23.39
N GLU A 61 6.31 10.37 -23.50
CA GLU A 61 7.48 9.52 -23.78
C GLU A 61 7.76 8.54 -22.64
N LEU A 62 7.58 8.97 -21.38
CA LEU A 62 7.75 8.11 -20.20
C LEU A 62 6.69 7.01 -20.18
N MET A 63 5.43 7.36 -20.40
CA MET A 63 4.32 6.39 -20.46
C MET A 63 4.50 5.40 -21.61
N ALA A 64 4.88 5.86 -22.80
CA ALA A 64 5.14 5.00 -23.93
C ALA A 64 6.29 4.01 -23.67
N SER A 65 7.34 4.46 -22.98
CA SER A 65 8.44 3.58 -22.58
C SER A 65 8.03 2.58 -21.51
N LEU A 66 7.22 2.99 -20.52
CA LEU A 66 6.76 2.12 -19.43
C LEU A 66 5.65 1.16 -19.86
N ALA A 67 4.98 1.40 -20.99
CA ALA A 67 3.97 0.51 -21.56
C ALA A 67 4.58 -0.71 -22.29
N LEU A 68 5.91 -0.81 -22.39
CA LEU A 68 6.58 -1.81 -23.23
C LEU A 68 7.70 -2.55 -22.48
N ASP A 69 7.51 -3.85 -22.26
CA ASP A 69 8.52 -4.83 -21.79
C ASP A 69 9.32 -4.35 -20.57
N VAL A 70 8.61 -4.13 -19.47
CA VAL A 70 9.15 -3.57 -18.24
C VAL A 70 9.94 -4.62 -17.45
N ASP A 71 11.25 -4.42 -17.36
CA ASP A 71 12.10 -5.08 -16.38
C ASP A 71 12.10 -4.31 -15.05
N THR A 72 11.42 -4.84 -14.02
CA THR A 72 11.34 -4.19 -12.71
C THR A 72 12.61 -4.34 -11.86
N ALA A 73 13.59 -5.14 -12.32
CA ALA A 73 14.93 -5.16 -11.76
C ALA A 73 15.83 -4.05 -12.32
N SER A 74 15.47 -3.47 -13.48
CA SER A 74 16.25 -2.40 -14.12
C SER A 74 16.22 -1.10 -13.31
N PRO A 75 17.39 -0.47 -13.06
CA PRO A 75 17.47 0.87 -12.48
C PRO A 75 16.81 1.94 -13.35
N GLU A 76 16.78 1.76 -14.68
CA GLU A 76 16.14 2.68 -15.62
C GLU A 76 14.63 2.70 -15.42
N THR A 77 13.98 1.53 -15.33
CA THR A 77 12.55 1.41 -15.01
C THR A 77 12.21 2.17 -13.73
N ARG A 78 13.02 1.97 -12.68
CA ARG A 78 12.83 2.66 -11.40
C ARG A 78 12.91 4.17 -11.57
N LYS A 79 13.94 4.69 -12.23
CA LYS A 79 14.12 6.13 -12.46
C LYS A 79 12.96 6.72 -13.27
N SER A 80 12.47 6.01 -14.27
CA SER A 80 11.31 6.46 -15.04
C SER A 80 10.07 6.59 -14.15
N ILE A 81 9.79 5.61 -13.29
CA ILE A 81 8.65 5.70 -12.36
C ILE A 81 8.87 6.78 -11.29
N GLU A 82 10.10 6.98 -10.80
CA GLU A 82 10.45 8.07 -9.88
C GLU A 82 10.19 9.44 -10.53
N GLU A 83 10.57 9.61 -11.79
CA GLU A 83 10.31 10.85 -12.55
C GLU A 83 8.81 11.09 -12.74
N VAL A 84 8.04 10.04 -13.06
CA VAL A 84 6.58 10.14 -13.14
C VAL A 84 5.99 10.55 -11.79
N CYS A 85 6.43 9.95 -10.70
CA CYS A 85 6.01 10.32 -9.35
C CYS A 85 6.36 11.79 -9.04
N HIS A 86 7.54 12.27 -9.47
CA HIS A 86 7.96 13.65 -9.28
C HIS A 86 7.06 14.63 -10.03
N ILE A 87 6.85 14.39 -11.33
CA ILE A 87 6.01 15.23 -12.20
C ILE A 87 4.57 15.28 -11.68
N LYS A 88 3.99 14.12 -11.36
CA LYS A 88 2.62 14.01 -10.82
C LYS A 88 2.51 14.38 -9.34
N ARG A 89 3.63 14.71 -8.68
CA ARG A 89 3.72 15.08 -7.25
C ARG A 89 3.07 14.04 -6.34
N VAL A 90 3.34 12.77 -6.61
CA VAL A 90 2.79 11.64 -5.86
C VAL A 90 3.30 11.66 -4.43
N ASP A 91 2.38 11.49 -3.49
CA ASP A 91 2.72 11.28 -2.08
C ASP A 91 3.08 9.81 -1.85
N THR A 92 4.37 9.52 -1.79
CA THR A 92 4.88 8.17 -1.54
C THR A 92 4.63 7.69 -0.11
N GLN A 93 4.44 8.59 0.86
CA GLN A 93 4.05 8.21 2.22
C GLN A 93 2.59 7.73 2.24
N LEU A 94 1.71 8.41 1.52
CA LEU A 94 0.33 7.95 1.32
C LEU A 94 0.31 6.61 0.58
N SER A 95 1.15 6.44 -0.43
CA SER A 95 1.33 5.17 -1.16
C SER A 95 1.75 4.02 -0.24
N MET A 96 2.65 4.30 0.70
CA MET A 96 3.08 3.33 1.70
C MET A 96 1.94 2.92 2.64
N ARG A 97 1.09 3.87 3.05
CA ARG A 97 -0.10 3.59 3.88
C ARG A 97 -1.11 2.70 3.15
N LYS A 98 -1.28 2.86 1.83
CA LYS A 98 -2.13 1.98 1.02
C LYS A 98 -1.65 0.53 1.06
N TRP A 99 -0.34 0.31 0.88
CA TRP A 99 0.26 -1.02 1.03
C TRP A 99 0.01 -1.61 2.42
N GLN A 100 0.26 -0.83 3.47
CA GLN A 100 0.00 -1.24 4.85
C GLN A 100 -1.45 -1.65 5.06
N PHE A 101 -2.42 -0.83 4.61
CA PHE A 101 -3.85 -1.10 4.74
C PHE A 101 -4.20 -2.49 4.21
N VAL A 102 -3.82 -2.80 2.97
CA VAL A 102 -4.17 -4.09 2.34
C VAL A 102 -3.47 -5.27 3.01
N ILE A 103 -2.22 -5.10 3.46
CA ILE A 103 -1.48 -6.16 4.15
C ILE A 103 -2.11 -6.49 5.51
N ILE A 104 -2.52 -5.46 6.26
CA ILE A 104 -3.23 -5.62 7.53
C ILE A 104 -4.64 -6.19 7.32
N GLU A 105 -5.35 -5.78 6.27
CA GLU A 105 -6.65 -6.34 5.90
C GLU A 105 -6.55 -7.84 5.57
N ASP A 106 -5.58 -8.24 4.74
CA ASP A 106 -5.34 -9.64 4.42
C ASP A 106 -4.98 -10.45 5.68
N LEU A 107 -4.14 -9.90 6.55
CA LEU A 107 -3.82 -10.51 7.84
C LEU A 107 -5.07 -10.73 8.69
N MET A 108 -5.92 -9.73 8.84
CA MET A 108 -7.14 -9.83 9.65
C MET A 108 -8.11 -10.90 9.14
N ASN A 109 -8.16 -11.14 7.83
CA ASN A 109 -8.98 -12.19 7.22
C ASN A 109 -8.46 -13.61 7.48
N ARG A 110 -7.18 -13.76 7.81
CA ARG A 110 -6.52 -15.07 8.00
C ARG A 110 -5.91 -15.26 9.39
N ILE A 111 -6.14 -14.30 10.28
CA ILE A 111 -5.51 -14.26 11.60
C ILE A 111 -5.83 -15.54 12.37
N ASP A 112 -4.84 -16.05 13.11
CA ASP A 112 -5.05 -17.23 13.93
C ASP A 112 -6.20 -16.99 14.92
N PRO A 113 -7.20 -17.89 15.01
CA PRO A 113 -8.29 -17.73 15.96
C PRO A 113 -7.85 -17.92 17.41
N ASP A 114 -6.70 -18.56 17.67
CA ASP A 114 -6.11 -18.63 19.00
C ASP A 114 -5.64 -17.23 19.45
N PRO A 115 -6.09 -16.74 20.62
CA PRO A 115 -5.78 -15.39 21.07
C PRO A 115 -4.29 -15.07 21.18
N LEU A 116 -3.46 -16.03 21.61
CA LEU A 116 -2.03 -15.79 21.78
C LEU A 116 -1.35 -15.68 20.41
N TYR A 117 -1.59 -16.65 19.53
CA TYR A 117 -0.98 -16.65 18.20
C TYR A 117 -1.49 -15.51 17.33
N GLY A 118 -2.78 -15.18 17.39
CA GLY A 118 -3.35 -14.03 16.68
C GLY A 118 -2.76 -12.70 17.13
N LEU A 119 -2.55 -12.50 18.44
CA LEU A 119 -1.90 -11.30 18.97
C LEU A 119 -0.42 -11.20 18.58
N ILE A 120 0.30 -12.32 18.53
CA ILE A 120 1.68 -12.37 18.03
C ILE A 120 1.71 -11.93 16.56
N GLN A 121 0.84 -12.49 15.71
CA GLN A 121 0.78 -12.14 14.29
C GLN A 121 0.50 -10.65 14.07
N LEU A 122 -0.45 -10.06 14.81
CA LEU A 122 -0.72 -8.63 14.74
C LEU A 122 0.49 -7.80 15.18
N SER A 123 1.08 -8.16 16.31
CA SER A 123 2.23 -7.42 16.86
C SER A 123 3.42 -7.46 15.91
N GLU A 124 3.73 -8.62 15.33
CA GLU A 124 4.79 -8.78 14.33
C GLU A 124 4.52 -7.96 13.07
N ALA A 125 3.27 -7.96 12.59
CA ALA A 125 2.89 -7.17 11.42
C ALA A 125 3.13 -5.68 11.68
N TRP A 126 2.58 -5.11 12.77
CA TRP A 126 2.75 -3.69 13.08
C TRP A 126 4.20 -3.32 13.44
N ALA A 127 4.96 -4.22 14.05
CA ALA A 127 6.38 -4.05 14.30
C ALA A 127 7.18 -3.93 12.99
N ALA A 128 6.83 -4.72 11.96
CA ALA A 128 7.47 -4.65 10.65
C ALA A 128 7.28 -3.27 9.97
N TRP A 129 6.21 -2.55 10.34
CA TRP A 129 5.94 -1.17 9.92
C TRP A 129 6.47 -0.10 10.88
N GLY A 130 7.24 -0.49 11.90
CA GLY A 130 7.86 0.46 12.83
C GLY A 130 6.91 1.11 13.84
N TRP A 131 5.73 0.53 14.07
CA TRP A 131 4.72 1.05 15.01
C TRP A 131 4.30 2.50 14.70
N PRO A 132 3.67 2.74 13.55
CA PRO A 132 3.39 4.10 13.10
C PRO A 132 2.37 4.78 14.03
N SER A 133 2.46 6.11 14.10
CA SER A 133 1.69 6.91 15.06
C SER A 133 0.17 6.92 14.78
N ASP A 134 -0.24 6.56 13.57
CA ASP A 134 -1.61 6.44 13.10
C ASP A 134 -2.20 5.03 13.28
N ALA A 135 -1.41 4.04 13.70
CA ALA A 135 -1.87 2.68 14.01
C ALA A 135 -2.99 2.66 15.09
N PRO A 136 -3.70 1.55 15.31
CA PRO A 136 -4.57 1.37 16.48
C PRO A 136 -3.85 1.65 17.80
N THR A 137 -4.54 2.14 18.84
CA THR A 137 -3.90 2.51 20.12
C THR A 137 -3.11 1.37 20.74
N SER A 138 -3.64 0.15 20.68
CA SER A 138 -2.96 -1.06 21.18
C SER A 138 -1.74 -1.49 20.33
N MET A 139 -1.53 -0.85 19.18
CA MET A 139 -0.48 -1.12 18.18
C MET A 139 0.41 0.11 17.93
N ARG A 140 0.56 0.99 18.92
CA ARG A 140 1.48 2.15 18.88
C ARG A 140 2.63 1.94 19.85
N ASN A 141 3.79 2.50 19.54
CA ASN A 141 4.89 2.62 20.49
C ASN A 141 4.44 3.38 21.76
N GLY A 142 4.51 2.73 22.92
CA GLY A 142 4.07 3.31 24.20
C GLY A 142 2.55 3.34 24.41
N GLY A 143 1.76 2.75 23.51
CA GLY A 143 0.31 2.66 23.59
C GLY A 143 -0.16 1.65 24.65
N GLY A 144 -0.01 2.00 25.94
CA GLY A 144 -0.64 1.34 27.09
C GLY A 144 -0.76 -0.18 26.97
N GLY A 145 0.33 -0.82 26.54
CA GLY A 145 0.32 -2.19 26.02
C GLY A 145 -0.44 -3.15 26.92
N ILE A 146 -0.98 -4.22 26.32
CA ILE A 146 -1.63 -5.29 27.09
C ILE A 146 -0.66 -5.72 28.19
N SER A 147 -1.12 -5.70 29.43
CA SER A 147 -0.31 -6.19 30.53
C SER A 147 -0.02 -7.69 30.33
N ALA A 148 1.15 -8.16 30.74
CA ALA A 148 1.61 -9.52 30.43
C ALA A 148 0.65 -10.62 30.93
N ASP A 149 -0.15 -10.33 31.95
CA ASP A 149 -1.21 -11.17 32.52
C ASP A 149 -2.50 -11.22 31.69
N GLN A 150 -2.72 -10.24 30.80
CA GLN A 150 -3.85 -10.18 29.87
C GLN A 150 -3.47 -10.58 28.45
N TYR A 151 -2.17 -10.68 28.17
CA TYR A 151 -1.61 -11.06 26.87
C TYR A 151 -1.95 -12.54 26.58
N GLY A 152 -2.82 -12.76 25.59
CA GLY A 152 -3.35 -14.09 25.25
C GLY A 152 -4.72 -14.41 25.85
N SER A 153 -5.39 -13.46 26.52
CA SER A 153 -6.81 -13.61 26.85
C SER A 153 -7.70 -13.39 25.62
N SER A 154 -8.81 -14.14 25.52
CA SER A 154 -9.78 -13.98 24.43
C SER A 154 -10.37 -12.57 24.38
N ASP A 155 -10.64 -11.96 25.54
CA ASP A 155 -11.22 -10.61 25.61
C ASP A 155 -10.25 -9.54 25.09
N ALA A 156 -8.96 -9.63 25.45
CA ALA A 156 -7.95 -8.71 24.93
C ALA A 156 -7.79 -8.86 23.41
N PHE A 157 -7.81 -10.09 22.91
CA PHE A 157 -7.73 -10.36 21.48
C PHE A 157 -8.92 -9.79 20.71
N LEU A 158 -10.15 -10.03 21.17
CA LEU A 158 -11.36 -9.49 20.54
C LEU A 158 -11.35 -7.96 20.50
N ARG A 159 -11.04 -7.31 21.63
CA ARG A 159 -10.92 -5.84 21.69
C ARG A 159 -9.93 -5.30 20.67
N ILE A 160 -8.76 -5.92 20.57
CA ILE A 160 -7.72 -5.47 19.64
C ILE A 160 -8.13 -5.69 18.19
N LYS A 161 -8.77 -6.82 17.88
CA LYS A 161 -9.34 -7.05 16.55
C LYS A 161 -10.34 -5.95 16.18
N GLU A 162 -11.25 -5.60 17.09
CA GLU A 162 -12.21 -4.51 16.86
C GLU A 162 -11.53 -3.15 16.64
N GLU A 163 -10.45 -2.86 17.37
CA GLU A 163 -9.65 -1.64 17.15
C GLU A 163 -8.99 -1.62 15.77
N VAL A 164 -8.41 -2.74 15.33
CA VAL A 164 -7.79 -2.88 14.00
C VAL A 164 -8.86 -2.78 12.90
N GLU A 165 -10.02 -3.43 13.05
CA GLU A 165 -11.14 -3.34 12.10
C GLU A 165 -11.72 -1.93 12.02
N LYS A 166 -11.76 -1.20 13.13
CA LYS A 166 -12.15 0.21 13.13
C LYS A 166 -11.11 1.07 12.41
N TRP A 167 -9.82 0.81 12.64
CA TRP A 167 -8.74 1.49 11.92
C TRP A 167 -8.84 1.23 10.42
N LEU A 168 -8.99 -0.02 9.97
CA LEU A 168 -9.15 -0.38 8.55
C LEU A 168 -10.29 0.40 7.87
N ARG A 169 -11.46 0.47 8.51
CA ARG A 169 -12.61 1.23 7.98
C ARG A 169 -12.32 2.72 7.85
N THR A 170 -11.64 3.30 8.85
CA THR A 170 -11.28 4.72 8.87
C THR A 170 -10.23 5.00 7.81
N GLU A 171 -9.19 4.17 7.77
CA GLU A 171 -8.06 4.28 6.85
C GLU A 171 -8.52 4.20 5.40
N LEU A 172 -9.34 3.21 5.03
CA LEU A 172 -9.88 3.10 3.68
C LEU A 172 -10.67 4.35 3.26
N THR A 173 -11.42 4.95 4.20
CA THR A 173 -12.19 6.17 3.94
C THR A 173 -11.26 7.36 3.66
N GLU A 174 -10.18 7.51 4.44
CA GLU A 174 -9.20 8.58 4.22
C GLU A 174 -8.41 8.38 2.92
N LEU A 175 -7.91 7.16 2.67
CA LEU A 175 -7.15 6.84 1.45
C LEU A 175 -7.97 7.06 0.16
N LYS A 176 -9.29 6.85 0.21
CA LYS A 176 -10.18 7.10 -0.94
C LYS A 176 -10.46 8.58 -1.19
N LYS A 177 -10.58 9.39 -0.14
CA LYS A 177 -10.77 10.85 -0.30
C LYS A 177 -9.64 11.48 -1.10
N ASP A 178 -8.41 11.08 -0.84
CA ASP A 178 -7.25 11.59 -1.57
C ASP A 178 -7.20 11.08 -3.02
N SER A 179 -7.65 9.85 -3.27
CA SER A 179 -7.72 9.27 -4.61
C SER A 179 -8.72 10.00 -5.53
N ASP A 180 -9.83 10.49 -4.96
CA ASP A 180 -10.83 11.29 -5.68
C ASP A 180 -10.38 12.74 -5.93
N VAL A 181 -9.59 13.33 -5.03
CA VAL A 181 -9.09 14.70 -5.18
C VAL A 181 -8.07 14.81 -6.34
N THR A 182 -7.21 13.80 -6.51
CA THR A 182 -6.22 13.77 -7.60
C THR A 182 -6.87 13.68 -8.98
N ARG A 183 -7.94 12.88 -9.13
CA ARG A 183 -8.70 12.76 -10.40
C ARG A 183 -9.39 14.07 -10.82
N ILE A 184 -9.88 14.86 -9.87
CA ILE A 184 -10.53 16.15 -10.17
C ILE A 184 -9.48 17.20 -10.60
N ALA A 185 -8.29 17.17 -10.00
CA ALA A 185 -7.21 18.10 -10.33
C ALA A 185 -6.67 17.90 -11.76
N ASP A 186 -6.56 16.64 -12.20
CA ASP A 186 -6.05 16.29 -13.54
C ASP A 186 -7.07 16.58 -14.64
N SER A 187 -8.37 16.34 -14.40
CA SER A 187 -9.43 16.72 -15.35
C SER A 187 -9.61 18.24 -15.53
N SER A 188 -9.06 19.06 -14.63
CA SER A 188 -9.20 20.53 -14.67
C SER A 188 -8.06 21.22 -15.43
N ARG A 189 -7.07 20.46 -15.93
CA ARG A 189 -5.89 20.96 -16.65
C ARG A 189 -5.86 20.59 -18.13
N ALA A 190 -6.85 19.84 -18.62
CA ALA A 190 -7.04 19.50 -20.03
C ALA A 190 -7.77 20.63 -20.79
#